data_AF-A0A1G0ZPU5-F1
#
_entry.id   AF-A0A1G0ZPU5-F1
#
_cell.length_a   1.000
_cell.length_b   1.000
_cell.length_c   1.000
_cell.angle_alpha   90.00
_cell.angle_beta   90.00
_cell.angle_gamma   90.00
#
_symmetry.space_group_name_H-M   'P 1'
#
loop_
_entity.id
_entity.type
_entity.pdbx_description
1 polymer ?
#
loop_
_entity_poly.entity_id
_entity_poly.type
_entity_poly.pdbx_seq_one_letter_code
_entity_poly.pdbx_strand_id
1 'polypeptide(L)' 'MQAVEFEADVKGKTIKVPDMLSGLADKHVKIILLFNDSPAKAKSPRRKFSAVGINTKNFKFNRAELYER' A
#
# COMPACT_ATOMS: atom_id res chain seq x y z
N MET A 1 31.35 -15.26 20.13
CA MET A 1 30.34 -15.07 19.06
C MET A 1 30.11 -13.57 18.92
N GLN A 2 30.39 -12.99 17.75
CA GLN A 2 30.28 -11.55 17.53
C GLN A 2 28.93 -11.27 16.87
N ALA A 3 28.07 -10.50 17.54
CA ALA A 3 26.81 -10.01 16.98
C ALA A 3 27.04 -8.61 16.43
N VAL A 4 26.55 -8.34 15.21
CA VAL A 4 26.55 -7.01 14.63
C VAL A 4 25.10 -6.54 14.56
N GLU A 5 24.83 -5.45 15.26
CA GLU A 5 23.52 -4.80 15.27
C GLU A 5 23.62 -3.52 14.45
N PHE A 6 22.67 -3.31 13.57
CA PHE A 6 22.57 -2.07 12.80
C PHE A 6 21.10 -1.74 12.56
N GLU A 7 20.79 -0.45 12.55
CA GLU A 7 19.50 0.05 12.12
C GLU A 7 19.55 0.35 10.63
N ALA A 8 18.54 -0.09 9.89
CA ALA A 8 18.40 0.19 8.47
C ALA A 8 16.95 0.40 8.09
N ASP A 9 16.71 1.41 7.27
CA ASP A 9 15.38 1.65 6.70
C ASP A 9 15.03 0.58 5.66
N VAL A 10 13.79 0.09 5.75
CA VAL A 10 13.23 -0.78 4.72
C VAL A 10 12.81 0.07 3.53
N LYS A 11 13.53 -0.03 2.41
CA LYS A 11 13.14 0.62 1.15
C LYS A 11 12.38 -0.39 0.29
N GLY A 12 11.05 -0.26 0.27
CA GLY A 12 10.16 -1.17 -0.45
C GLY A 12 10.10 -2.55 0.20
N LYS A 13 10.89 -3.50 -0.31
CA LYS A 13 10.99 -4.89 0.19
C LYS A 13 12.44 -5.34 0.46
N THR A 14 13.37 -4.41 0.46
CA THR A 14 14.80 -4.71 0.59
C THR A 14 15.38 -3.95 1.77
N ILE A 15 16.15 -4.64 2.59
CA ILE A 15 16.98 -4.06 3.64
C ILE A 15 18.40 -4.01 3.08
N LYS A 16 18.98 -2.80 2.98
CA LYS A 16 20.36 -2.67 2.53
C LYS A 16 21.29 -2.90 3.72
N VAL A 17 22.09 -3.96 3.65
CA VAL A 17 23.14 -4.22 4.63
C VAL A 17 24.29 -3.23 4.39
N PRO A 18 24.81 -2.55 5.43
CA PRO A 18 25.93 -1.62 5.28
C PRO A 18 27.18 -2.26 4.69
N ASP A 19 27.94 -1.51 3.88
CA ASP A 19 29.12 -2.01 3.16
C ASP A 19 30.27 -2.45 4.09
N MET A 20 30.25 -1.99 5.35
CA MET A 20 31.15 -2.44 6.42
C MET A 20 31.02 -3.95 6.72
N LEU A 21 29.93 -4.57 6.27
CA LEU A 21 29.64 -5.99 6.43
C LEU A 21 29.86 -6.79 5.14
N SER A 22 30.55 -6.22 4.14
CA SER A 22 30.92 -6.89 2.89
C SER A 22 31.66 -8.22 3.10
N GLY A 23 32.46 -8.36 4.17
CA GLY A 23 33.13 -9.61 4.53
C GLY A 23 32.20 -10.77 4.98
N LEU A 24 30.89 -10.53 5.07
CA LEU A 24 29.87 -11.56 5.33
C LEU A 24 29.21 -12.10 4.05
N ALA A 25 29.53 -11.54 2.87
CA ALA A 25 28.89 -11.92 1.61
C ALA A 25 29.04 -13.41 1.27
N ASP A 26 30.19 -14.01 1.58
CA ASP A 26 30.50 -15.40 1.26
C ASP A 26 30.28 -16.37 2.43
N LYS A 27 29.62 -15.91 3.51
CA LYS A 27 29.42 -16.70 4.74
C LYS A 27 27.95 -16.99 4.98
N HIS A 28 27.67 -18.13 5.59
CA HIS A 28 26.34 -18.42 6.12
C HIS A 28 26.09 -17.61 7.39
N VAL A 29 25.05 -16.76 7.37
CA VAL A 29 24.70 -15.87 8.48
C VAL A 29 23.27 -16.15 8.93
N LYS A 30 23.07 -16.19 10.26
CA LYS A 30 21.74 -16.18 10.87
C LYS A 30 21.32 -14.74 11.13
N ILE A 31 20.22 -14.31 10.54
CA ILE A 31 19.69 -12.95 10.67
C ILE A 31 18.52 -12.95 11.66
N ILE A 32 18.52 -12.01 12.60
CA ILE A 32 17.39 -11.76 13.51
C ILE A 32 16.88 -10.35 13.19
N LEU A 33 15.60 -10.25 12.83
CA LEU A 33 14.94 -8.98 12.50
C LEU A 33 14.02 -8.59 13.66
N LEU A 34 14.21 -7.38 14.19
CA LEU A 34 13.30 -6.79 15.16
C LEU A 34 12.58 -5.63 14.46
N PHE A 35 11.27 -5.72 14.39
CA PHE A 35 10.44 -4.66 13.85
C PHE A 35 9.91 -3.82 15.01
N ASN A 36 10.18 -2.51 14.98
CA ASN A 36 9.48 -1.58 15.83
C ASN A 36 8.09 -1.38 15.21
N ASP A 37 7.04 -1.82 15.91
CA ASP A 37 5.63 -1.67 15.51
C ASP A 37 5.22 -0.18 15.50
N SER A 38 5.75 0.59 14.56
CA SER A 38 5.12 1.83 14.13
C SER A 38 4.38 1.50 12.83
N PRO A 39 3.04 1.42 12.83
CA PRO A 39 2.30 1.19 11.61
C PRO A 39 2.57 2.36 10.68
N ALA A 40 3.42 2.12 9.66
CA ALA A 40 3.61 3.06 8.58
C ALA A 40 2.22 3.38 8.02
N LYS A 41 1.79 4.64 8.17
CA LYS A 41 0.49 5.11 7.68
C LYS A 41 0.40 4.78 6.19
N ALA A 42 -0.26 3.68 5.86
CA ALA A 42 -0.61 3.35 4.50
C ALA A 42 -1.41 4.52 3.95
N LYS A 43 -0.83 5.27 3.00
CA LYS A 43 -1.55 6.31 2.27
C LYS A 43 -2.60 5.58 1.43
N SER A 44 -3.79 5.38 1.98
CA SER A 44 -4.89 4.82 1.21
C SER A 44 -5.18 5.77 0.04
N PRO A 45 -5.26 5.27 -1.20
CA PRO A 45 -5.69 6.10 -2.31
C PRO A 45 -7.13 6.53 -2.02
N ARG A 46 -7.34 7.83 -1.81
CA ARG A 46 -8.70 8.42 -1.75
C ARG A 46 -9.39 8.12 -3.08
N ARG A 47 -10.22 7.07 -3.10
CA ARG A 47 -11.14 6.80 -4.21
C ARG A 47 -12.13 7.96 -4.25
N LYS A 48 -11.99 8.85 -5.23
CA LYS A 48 -13.01 9.86 -5.52
C LYS A 48 -14.23 9.09 -6.01
N PHE A 49 -15.33 9.13 -5.26
CA PHE A 49 -16.62 8.70 -5.77
C PHE A 49 -16.95 9.58 -6.98
N SER A 50 -16.84 9.03 -8.18
CA SER A 50 -17.37 9.69 -9.37
C SER A 50 -18.88 9.70 -9.24
N ALA A 51 -19.46 10.87 -8.95
CA ALA A 51 -20.89 11.05 -8.98
C ALA A 51 -21.39 10.63 -10.36
N VAL A 52 -22.29 9.64 -10.40
CA VAL A 52 -22.97 9.22 -11.63
C VAL A 52 -23.89 10.37 -12.03
N GLY A 53 -23.45 11.19 -13.00
CA GLY A 53 -24.27 12.26 -13.56
C GLY A 53 -25.35 11.65 -14.44
N ILE A 54 -26.57 11.53 -13.93
CA ILE A 54 -27.73 11.12 -14.73
C ILE A 54 -28.09 12.28 -15.65
N ASN A 55 -27.85 12.13 -16.95
CA ASN A 55 -28.18 13.14 -17.95
C ASN A 55 -29.69 13.08 -18.25
N THR A 56 -30.47 13.96 -17.64
CA THR A 56 -31.93 14.01 -17.79
C THR A 56 -32.41 14.91 -18.93
N LYS A 57 -31.51 15.49 -19.75
CA LYS A 57 -31.89 16.50 -20.78
C LYS A 57 -32.96 16.01 -21.77
N ASN A 58 -33.03 14.71 -22.04
CA ASN A 58 -33.98 14.13 -22.98
C ASN A 58 -35.03 13.23 -22.31
N PHE A 59 -35.15 13.24 -20.98
CA PHE A 59 -36.11 12.40 -20.28
C PHE A 59 -37.51 13.04 -20.33
N LYS A 60 -38.36 12.56 -21.25
CA LYS A 60 -39.79 12.91 -21.27
C LYS A 60 -40.53 11.91 -20.38
N PHE A 61 -41.01 12.38 -19.24
CA PHE A 61 -41.83 11.59 -18.32
C PHE A 61 -43.17 11.29 -19.02
N ASN A 62 -43.35 10.06 -19.53
CA ASN A 62 -44.59 9.67 -20.18
C ASN A 62 -45.60 9.23 -19.12
N ARG A 63 -46.47 10.15 -18.69
CA ARG A 63 -47.42 9.94 -17.58
C ARG A 63 -48.48 8.86 -17.86
N ALA A 64 -48.67 8.48 -19.13
CA ALA A 64 -49.65 7.50 -19.55
C ALA A 64 -49.29 6.07 -19.10
N GLU A 65 -48.00 5.69 -19.14
CA GLU A 65 -47.54 4.33 -18.79
C GLU A 65 -47.61 4.04 -17.28
N LEU A 66 -47.75 5.07 -16.44
CA LEU A 66 -47.78 4.92 -14.98
C LEU A 66 -49.13 4.35 -14.49
N TYR A 67 -50.19 4.47 -15.29
CA TYR A 67 -51.56 4.08 -14.92
C TYR A 67 -52.06 2.85 -15.69
N GLU A 68 -51.21 2.19 -16.48
CA GLU A 68 -51.54 0.93 -17.20
C GLU A 68 -51.14 -0.34 -16.43
N ARG A 69 -50.87 -0.25 -15.12
CA ARG A 69 -50.68 -1.42 -14.24
C ARG A 69 -51.76 -1.52 -13.18
#